data_AF-A0AAU1PBA1-F1
#
_entry.id   AF-A0AAU1PBA1-F1
#
_cell.length_a   1.000
_cell.length_b   1.000
_cell.length_c   1.000
_cell.angle_alpha   90.00
_cell.angle_beta   90.00
_cell.angle_gamma   90.00
#
_symmetry.space_group_name_H-M   'P 1'
#
loop_
_entity.id
_entity.type
_entity.pdbx_description
1 polymer ?
#
loop_
_entity_poly.entity_id
_entity_poly.type
_entity_poly.pdbx_seq_one_letter_code
_entity_poly.pdbx_strand_id
1 'polypeptide(L)'
;MSAYYYSCGTCGANAPLTATRADSEALRDEHRTTVHGGLAPRGERLVRVHGPGGRTPGVRYVSGRRVLLALGALVVAECVARIYSHLR
;
A
#
# COMPACT_ATOMS: atom_id res chain seq x y z
N MET A 1 9.12 7.91 -17.17
CA MET A 1 9.95 8.19 -15.98
C MET A 1 9.97 6.96 -15.07
N SER A 2 11.11 6.61 -14.49
CA SER A 2 11.21 5.56 -13.46
C SER A 2 11.24 6.19 -12.07
N ALA A 3 10.52 5.60 -11.13
CA ALA A 3 10.49 6.02 -9.72
C ALA A 3 11.05 4.91 -8.81
N TYR A 4 11.41 5.26 -7.58
CA TYR A 4 11.96 4.35 -6.58
C TYR A 4 11.20 4.46 -5.28
N TYR A 5 11.04 3.38 -4.53
CA TYR A 5 10.62 3.46 -3.13
C TYR A 5 11.38 2.46 -2.27
N TYR A 6 11.53 2.81 -1.00
CA TYR A 6 12.11 1.95 0.03
C TYR A 6 11.02 1.15 0.75
N SER A 7 11.32 -0.10 1.09
CA SER A 7 10.46 -0.99 1.87
C SER A 7 11.27 -1.64 2.99
N CYS A 8 10.82 -1.52 4.23
CA CYS A 8 11.42 -2.17 5.39
C CYS A 8 10.80 -3.56 5.60
N GLY A 9 11.62 -4.61 5.48
CA GLY A 9 11.16 -5.98 5.69
C GLY A 9 10.83 -6.33 7.15
N THR A 10 11.35 -5.57 8.12
CA THR A 10 11.17 -5.85 9.55
C THR A 10 9.86 -5.30 10.11
N CYS A 11 9.52 -4.04 9.80
CA CYS A 11 8.26 -3.43 10.26
C CYS A 11 7.18 -3.35 9.16
N GLY A 12 7.51 -3.70 7.91
CA GLY A 12 6.58 -3.63 6.78
C GLY A 12 6.28 -2.21 6.29
N ALA A 13 7.01 -1.19 6.76
CA ALA A 13 6.85 0.19 6.33
C ALA A 13 7.30 0.38 4.87
N ASN A 14 6.61 1.24 4.12
CA ASN A 14 6.99 1.63 2.77
C ASN A 14 7.13 3.15 2.70
N ALA A 15 8.26 3.60 2.17
CA ALA A 15 8.53 5.01 1.93
C ALA A 15 7.77 5.53 0.70
N PRO A 16 7.64 6.86 0.60
CA PRO A 16 7.27 7.55 -0.62
C PRO A 16 7.99 7.10 -1.89
N LEU A 17 7.32 7.23 -3.03
CA LEU A 17 7.99 7.19 -4.33
C LEU A 17 8.85 8.43 -4.51
N THR A 18 10.09 8.23 -4.93
CA THR A 18 11.06 9.26 -5.27
C THR A 18 11.46 9.17 -6.73
N ALA A 19 11.90 10.29 -7.30
CA ALA A 19 12.36 10.35 -8.68
C ALA A 19 13.70 9.64 -8.85
N THR A 20 14.58 9.72 -7.85
CA THR A 20 15.91 9.11 -7.89
C THR A 20 16.06 8.00 -6.86
N ARG A 21 17.02 7.11 -7.13
CA ARG A 21 17.43 6.08 -6.18
C ARG A 21 18.06 6.67 -4.92
N ALA A 22 18.86 7.72 -5.07
CA ALA A 22 19.56 8.39 -3.97
C ALA A 22 18.57 8.95 -2.94
N ASP A 23 17.48 9.59 -3.39
CA ASP A 23 16.43 10.08 -2.50
C ASP A 23 15.76 8.95 -1.70
N SER A 24 15.58 7.79 -2.33
CA SER A 24 14.99 6.62 -1.68
C SER A 24 15.95 5.99 -0.64
N GLU A 25 17.26 6.07 -0.90
CA GLU A 25 18.30 5.67 0.05
C GLU A 25 18.37 6.64 1.24
N ALA A 26 18.20 7.94 1.03
CA ALA A 26 18.11 8.92 2.11
C ALA A 26 16.92 8.63 3.04
N LEU A 27 15.73 8.32 2.48
CA LEU A 27 14.54 7.93 3.25
C LEU A 27 14.75 6.63 4.03
N ARG A 28 15.49 5.66 3.47
CA ARG A 28 15.89 4.45 4.21
C ARG A 28 16.75 4.81 5.42
N ASP A 29 17.77 5.65 5.23
CA ASP A 29 18.73 5.95 6.28
C ASP A 29 18.09 6.83 7.38
N GLU A 30 17.20 7.74 7.01
CA GLU A 30 16.31 8.44 7.94
C GLU A 30 15.42 7.46 8.72
N HIS A 31 14.77 6.50 8.04
CA HIS A 31 13.94 5.49 8.71
C HIS A 31 14.75 4.62 9.68
N ARG A 32 15.95 4.19 9.28
CA ARG A 32 16.85 3.41 10.15
C ARG A 32 17.21 4.18 11.40
N THR A 33 17.64 5.43 11.24
CA THR A 33 18.06 6.28 12.37
C THR A 33 16.90 6.58 13.32
N THR A 34 15.73 6.93 12.79
CA THR A 34 14.57 7.38 13.58
C THR A 34 13.75 6.22 14.18
N VAL A 35 13.61 5.10 13.48
CA VAL A 35 12.73 3.98 13.88
C VAL A 35 13.52 2.78 14.44
N HIS A 36 14.75 2.57 13.95
CA HIS A 36 15.56 1.40 14.30
C HIS A 36 16.87 1.75 15.02
N GLY A 37 17.02 2.99 15.48
CA GLY A 37 18.20 3.44 16.22
C GLY A 37 19.51 3.35 15.42
N GLY A 38 19.43 3.44 14.10
CA GLY A 38 20.57 3.34 13.18
C GLY A 38 20.93 1.91 12.77
N LEU A 39 20.23 0.89 13.27
CA LEU A 39 20.43 -0.49 12.83
C LEU A 39 19.95 -0.68 11.39
N ALA A 40 20.47 -1.70 10.72
CA ALA A 40 20.02 -2.13 9.39
C ALA A 40 19.01 -3.30 9.53
N PRO A 41 17.69 -3.05 9.36
CA PRO A 41 16.67 -4.08 9.40
C PRO A 41 16.89 -5.20 8.38
N ARG A 42 16.44 -6.41 8.72
CA ARG A 42 16.42 -7.52 7.75
C ARG A 42 15.33 -7.29 6.70
N GLY A 43 15.64 -7.71 5.47
CA GLY A 43 14.67 -7.72 4.36
C GLY A 43 14.37 -6.34 3.76
N GLU A 44 15.23 -5.35 3.97
CA GLU A 44 15.12 -4.05 3.33
C GLU A 44 15.28 -4.14 1.81
N ARG A 45 14.45 -3.40 1.08
CA ARG A 45 14.46 -3.37 -0.39
C ARG A 45 14.27 -1.95 -0.92
N LEU A 46 14.99 -1.67 -2.00
CA LEU A 46 14.78 -0.50 -2.86
C LEU A 46 14.17 -0.99 -4.15
N VAL A 47 12.94 -0.58 -4.43
CA VAL A 47 12.16 -1.09 -5.56
C VAL A 47 12.04 -0.03 -6.63
N ARG A 48 12.47 -0.36 -7.85
CA ARG A 48 12.32 0.50 -9.03
C ARG A 48 10.96 0.23 -9.70
N VAL A 49 10.14 1.27 -9.83
CA VAL A 49 8.81 1.22 -10.46
C VAL A 49 8.88 1.88 -11.83
N HIS A 50 8.37 1.20 -12.86
CA HIS A 50 8.26 1.71 -14.22
C HIS A 50 6.78 2.00 -14.52
N GLY A 51 6.43 3.26 -14.80
CA GLY A 51 5.08 3.64 -15.24
C GLY A 51 4.64 5.04 -14.77
N PRO A 52 3.60 5.62 -15.42
CA PRO A 52 2.98 6.88 -15.01
C PRO A 52 2.09 6.63 -13.79
N GLY A 53 2.70 6.41 -12.63
CA GLY A 53 1.98 5.95 -11.46
C GLY A 53 2.70 6.36 -10.20
N GLY A 54 2.78 7.67 -9.97
CA GLY A 54 3.04 8.22 -8.65
C GLY A 54 1.93 7.77 -7.71
N ARG A 55 2.08 6.57 -7.12
CA ARG A 55 1.31 6.17 -5.95
C ARG A 55 1.65 7.17 -4.84
N THR A 56 0.66 7.94 -4.43
CA THR A 56 0.73 8.88 -3.32
C THR A 56 1.19 8.13 -2.07
N PRO A 57 2.30 8.56 -1.44
CA PRO A 57 2.77 7.97 -0.19
C PRO A 57 1.72 8.12 0.91
N GLY A 58 1.53 7.09 1.73
CA GLY A 58 0.62 7.13 2.88
C GLY A 58 -0.81 6.67 2.60
N VAL A 59 -1.19 6.41 1.34
CA VAL A 59 -2.53 5.92 1.00
C VAL A 59 -2.51 4.39 0.92
N ARG A 60 -3.28 3.71 1.79
CA ARG A 60 -3.53 2.27 1.65
C ARG A 60 -4.44 2.06 0.44
N TYR A 61 -3.86 1.74 -0.71
CA TYR A 61 -4.62 1.37 -1.90
C TYR A 61 -5.38 0.06 -1.64
N VAL A 62 -6.71 0.16 -1.56
CA VAL A 62 -7.58 -1.02 -1.50
C VAL A 62 -7.54 -1.70 -2.86
N SER A 63 -7.29 -3.02 -2.89
CA SER A 63 -7.29 -3.75 -4.15
C SER A 63 -8.67 -3.65 -4.81
N GLY A 64 -8.74 -3.40 -6.11
CA GLY A 64 -10.02 -3.32 -6.84
C GLY A 64 -10.87 -4.58 -6.64
N ARG A 65 -10.24 -5.74 -6.49
CA ARG A 65 -10.90 -7.00 -6.11
C ARG A 65 -11.65 -6.92 -4.78
N ARG A 66 -11.08 -6.29 -3.74
CA ARG A 66 -11.76 -6.12 -2.44
C ARG A 66 -12.96 -5.18 -2.56
N VAL A 67 -12.84 -4.12 -3.35
CA VAL A 67 -13.95 -3.20 -3.63
C VAL A 67 -15.09 -3.93 -4.34
N LEU A 68 -14.77 -4.71 -5.37
CA LEU A 68 -15.77 -5.50 -6.12
C LEU A 68 -16.47 -6.54 -5.23
N LEU A 69 -15.74 -7.22 -4.34
CA LEU A 69 -16.34 -8.16 -3.39
C LEU A 69 -17.26 -7.45 -2.39
N ALA A 70 -16.89 -6.29 -1.87
CA ALA A 70 -17.73 -5.52 -0.95
C ALA A 70 -19.02 -5.04 -1.63
N LEU A 71 -18.92 -4.54 -2.87
CA LEU A 71 -20.08 -4.15 -3.68
C LEU A 71 -20.99 -5.35 -3.98
N GLY A 72 -20.41 -6.50 -4.35
CA GLY A 72 -21.18 -7.73 -4.57
C GLY A 72 -21.93 -8.19 -3.31
N ALA A 73 -21.29 -8.13 -2.14
CA ALA A 73 -21.92 -8.48 -0.87
C ALA A 73 -23.09 -7.55 -0.51
N LEU A 74 -22.96 -6.25 -0.79
CA LEU A 74 -24.04 -5.27 -0.61
C LEU A 74 -25.26 -5.58 -1.49
N VAL A 75 -25.04 -5.89 -2.77
CA VAL A 75 -26.11 -6.25 -3.70
C VAL A 75 -26.83 -7.53 -3.24
N VAL A 76 -26.08 -8.55 -2.80
CA VAL A 76 -26.66 -9.79 -2.27
C VAL A 76 -27.48 -9.51 -1.02
N ALA A 77 -26.98 -8.70 -0.09
CA ALA A 77 -27.69 -8.35 1.14
C ALA A 77 -29.03 -7.64 0.84
N GLU A 78 -29.04 -6.74 -0.14
CA GLU A 78 -30.27 -6.04 -0.53
C GLU A 78 -31.29 -6.97 -1.21
N CYS A 79 -30.82 -7.90 -2.05
CA CYS A 79 -31.68 -8.93 -2.63
C CYS A 79 -32.32 -9.82 -1.55
N VAL A 80 -31.53 -10.28 -0.57
CA VAL A 80 -32.02 -11.10 0.55
C VAL A 80 -33.02 -10.32 1.39
N ALA A 81 -32.74 -9.05 1.70
CA ALA A 81 -33.65 -8.20 2.45
C ALA A 81 -35.00 -8.01 1.74
N ARG A 82 -34.99 -7.76 0.42
CA ARG A 82 -36.23 -7.66 -0.38
C ARG A 82 -37.03 -8.97 -0.33
N ILE A 83 -36.39 -10.11 -0.57
CA ILE A 83 -37.06 -11.42 -0.53
C ILE A 83 -37.70 -11.65 0.84
N TYR A 84 -36.96 -11.40 1.92
CA TYR A 84 -37.46 -11.58 3.28
C TYR A 84 -38.64 -10.64 3.59
N SER A 85 -38.61 -9.40 3.11
CA SER A 85 -39.72 -8.44 3.30
C SER A 85 -40.98 -8.80 2.52
N HIS A 86 -40.88 -9.55 1.43
CA HIS A 86 -42.03 -10.01 0.64
C HIS A 86 -42.64 -11.32 1.15
N LEU A 87 -41.90 -12.09 1.94
CA LEU A 87 -42.36 -13.34 2.54
C LEU A 87 -43.02 -13.16 3.91
N ARG A 88 -43.00 -11.95 4.46
CA ARG A 88 -43.54 -11.58 5.77
C ARG A 88 -44.77 -10.69 5.61
#